data_AF-A0A8S0FLL5-F1
#
_entry.id   AF-A0A8S0FLL5-F1
#
_cell.length_a   1.000
_cell.length_b   1.000
_cell.length_c   1.000
_cell.angle_alpha   90.00
_cell.angle_beta   90.00
_cell.angle_gamma   90.00
#
_symmetry.space_group_name_H-M   'P 1'
#
loop_
_entity.id
_entity.type
_entity.pdbx_description
1 polymer ?
#
loop_
_entity_poly.entity_id
_entity_poly.type
_entity_poly.pdbx_seq_one_letter_code
_entity_poly.pdbx_strand_id
1 'polypeptide(L)'
;MVPDVLIISTDVLNKLGDKERTALLKAADESMMQMKDVIWPAAEKEAYDKMKGMNATVVDVDKSAFKERVKPLYDEFKAKDAQSAKNLELVESM
;
A
#
# COMPACT_ATOMS: atom_id res chain seq x y z
N MET A 1 -3.18 1.03 5.24
CA MET A 1 -3.01 1.29 3.80
C MET A 1 -2.71 -0.04 3.14
N VAL A 2 -3.40 -0.40 2.06
CA VAL A 2 -3.08 -1.61 1.29
C VAL A 2 -2.17 -1.16 0.15
N PRO A 3 -0.90 -1.61 0.10
CA PRO A 3 0.03 -1.14 -0.92
C PRO A 3 -0.24 -1.81 -2.27
N ASP A 4 -0.06 -1.05 -3.34
CA ASP A 4 0.16 -1.62 -4.67
C ASP A 4 1.62 -2.06 -4.80
N VAL A 5 1.85 -3.20 -5.45
CA VAL A 5 3.19 -3.78 -5.58
C VAL A 5 3.59 -3.83 -7.06
N LEU A 6 4.68 -3.16 -7.41
CA LEU A 6 5.29 -3.28 -8.73
C LEU A 6 6.04 -4.61 -8.83
N ILE A 7 5.60 -5.48 -9.74
CA ILE A 7 6.18 -6.80 -9.95
C ILE A 7 6.71 -6.97 -11.37
N ILE A 8 7.80 -7.74 -11.50
CA ILE A 8 8.37 -8.19 -12.76
C ILE A 8 8.54 -9.71 -12.73
N SER A 9 8.37 -10.36 -13.88
CA SER A 9 8.70 -11.78 -14.03
C SER A 9 10.15 -12.05 -13.62
N THR A 10 10.35 -13.02 -12.73
CA THR A 10 11.68 -13.46 -12.30
C THR A 10 12.51 -13.97 -13.48
N ASP A 11 11.90 -14.68 -14.43
CA ASP A 11 12.59 -15.18 -15.62
C ASP A 11 13.09 -14.04 -16.52
N VAL A 12 12.33 -12.94 -16.60
CA VAL A 12 12.73 -11.75 -17.37
C VAL A 12 13.85 -11.03 -16.64
N LEU A 13 13.70 -10.79 -15.33
CA LEU A 13 14.72 -10.13 -14.51
C LEU A 13 16.05 -10.90 -14.50
N ASN A 14 15.99 -12.23 -14.56
CA ASN A 14 17.16 -13.11 -14.59
C ASN A 14 17.91 -13.09 -15.92
N LYS A 15 17.26 -12.68 -17.02
CA LYS A 15 17.90 -12.54 -18.34
C LYS A 15 18.65 -11.23 -18.51
N LEU A 16 18.40 -10.25 -17.65
CA LEU A 16 19.07 -8.94 -17.70
C LEU A 16 20.50 -9.05 -17.16
N GLY A 17 21.44 -8.37 -17.83
CA GLY A 17 22.78 -8.18 -17.30
C GLY A 17 22.80 -7.22 -16.10
N ASP A 18 23.91 -7.17 -15.37
CA ASP A 18 24.01 -6.40 -14.11
C ASP A 18 23.68 -4.91 -14.29
N LYS A 19 24.13 -4.30 -15.38
CA LYS A 19 23.87 -2.87 -15.67
C LYS A 19 22.39 -2.60 -15.94
N GLU A 20 21.74 -3.48 -16.69
CA GLU A 20 20.32 -3.37 -17.03
C GLU A 20 19.45 -3.60 -15.80
N ARG A 21 19.77 -4.62 -15.00
CA ARG A 21 19.10 -4.89 -13.74
C ARG A 21 19.23 -3.70 -12.77
N THR A 22 20.43 -3.13 -12.65
CA THR A 22 20.65 -1.96 -11.78
C THR A 22 19.84 -0.75 -12.26
N ALA A 23 19.83 -0.48 -13.57
CA ALA A 23 19.05 0.61 -14.14
C ALA A 23 17.54 0.40 -13.95
N LEU A 24 17.04 -0.83 -14.14
CA LEU A 24 15.64 -1.18 -13.95
C LEU A 24 15.20 -0.99 -12.50
N LEU A 25 15.98 -1.51 -11.54
CA LEU A 25 15.65 -1.37 -10.11
C LEU A 25 15.67 0.09 -9.68
N LYS A 26 16.64 0.87 -10.15
CA LYS A 26 16.68 2.31 -9.91
C LYS A 26 15.42 3.01 -10.46
N ALA A 27 15.01 2.69 -11.68
CA ALA A 27 13.79 3.25 -12.26
C ALA A 27 12.53 2.81 -11.51
N ALA A 28 12.49 1.58 -11.00
CA ALA A 28 11.40 1.10 -10.15
C ALA A 28 11.29 1.92 -8.86
N ASP A 29 12.42 2.16 -8.18
CA ASP A 29 12.45 2.99 -6.96
C ASP A 29 12.04 4.43 -7.24
N GLU A 30 12.62 5.06 -8.28
CA GLU A 30 12.31 6.43 -8.67
C GLU A 30 10.84 6.61 -9.06
N SER A 31 10.29 5.68 -9.85
CA SER A 31 8.88 5.73 -10.23
C SER A 31 7.94 5.51 -9.06
N MET A 32 8.28 4.62 -8.12
CA MET A 32 7.51 4.41 -6.90
C MET A 32 7.48 5.68 -6.04
N MET A 33 8.62 6.35 -5.85
CA MET A 33 8.68 7.61 -5.11
C MET A 33 7.86 8.71 -5.80
N GLN A 34 7.97 8.86 -7.12
CA GLN A 34 7.17 9.82 -7.88
C GLN A 34 5.66 9.54 -7.75
N MET A 35 5.27 8.26 -7.82
CA MET A 35 3.88 7.86 -7.67
C MET A 35 3.37 8.21 -6.27
N LYS A 36 4.10 7.84 -5.23
CA LYS A 36 3.70 8.03 -3.82
C LYS A 36 3.64 9.50 -3.41
N ASP A 37 4.66 10.28 -3.76
CA ASP A 37 4.85 11.61 -3.17
C ASP A 37 4.27 12.74 -4.02
N VAL A 38 4.06 12.51 -5.31
CA VAL A 38 3.63 13.55 -6.25
C VAL A 38 2.30 13.21 -6.92
N ILE A 39 2.24 12.08 -7.62
CA ILE A 39 1.10 11.76 -8.49
C ILE A 39 -0.12 11.35 -7.65
N TRP A 40 0.05 10.45 -6.69
CA TRP A 40 -1.05 9.92 -5.88
C TRP A 40 -1.74 11.01 -5.05
N PRO A 41 -1.03 11.89 -4.29
CA PRO A 41 -1.69 12.92 -3.51
C PRO A 41 -2.41 13.96 -4.39
N ALA A 42 -1.87 14.27 -5.57
CA ALA A 42 -2.51 15.15 -6.53
C ALA A 42 -3.80 14.54 -7.09
N ALA A 43 -3.76 13.25 -7.46
CA ALA A 43 -4.92 12.52 -7.97
C ALA A 43 -6.01 12.35 -6.91
N GLU A 44 -5.65 12.03 -5.66
CA GLU A 44 -6.59 11.94 -4.55
C GLU A 44 -7.29 13.27 -4.30
N LYS A 45 -6.54 14.38 -4.30
CA LYS A 45 -7.09 15.72 -4.16
C LYS A 45 -8.07 16.06 -5.28
N GLU A 46 -7.68 15.81 -6.54
CA GLU A 46 -8.54 16.06 -7.70
C GLU A 46 -9.82 15.23 -7.63
N ALA A 47 -9.73 13.95 -7.28
CA ALA A 47 -10.87 13.06 -7.13
C ALA A 47 -11.82 13.54 -6.02
N TYR A 48 -11.25 13.98 -4.89
CA TYR A 48 -12.00 14.51 -3.77
C TYR A 48 -12.73 15.83 -4.11
N ASP A 49 -12.08 16.74 -4.82
CA ASP A 49 -12.68 18.00 -5.26
C ASP A 49 -13.82 17.76 -6.28
N LYS A 50 -13.64 16.81 -7.22
CA LYS A 50 -14.70 16.36 -8.13
C LYS A 50 -15.89 15.79 -7.38
N MET A 51 -15.65 14.94 -6.39
CA MET A 51 -16.69 14.33 -5.55
C MET A 51 -17.54 15.39 -4.83
N LYS A 52 -16.89 16.43 -4.29
CA LYS A 52 -17.60 17.58 -3.69
C LYS A 52 -18.43 18.36 -4.71
N GLY A 53 -17.90 18.56 -5.92
CA GLY A 53 -18.63 19.19 -7.02
C GLY A 53 -19.87 18.42 -7.48
N MET A 54 -19.92 17.11 -7.19
CA MET A 54 -21.08 16.24 -7.42
C MET A 54 -22.07 16.21 -6.25
N ASN A 55 -21.97 17.14 -5.29
CA ASN A 55 -22.79 17.20 -4.08
C ASN A 55 -22.72 15.94 -3.18
N ALA A 56 -21.62 15.19 -3.23
CA ALA A 56 -21.41 14.09 -2.29
C ALA A 56 -21.23 14.63 -0.86
N THR A 57 -21.83 13.94 0.11
CA THR A 57 -21.63 14.25 1.53
C THR A 57 -20.46 13.44 2.06
N VAL A 58 -19.41 14.12 2.51
CA VAL A 58 -18.26 13.49 3.17
C VAL A 58 -18.47 13.61 4.68
N VAL A 59 -18.56 12.47 5.36
CA VAL A 59 -18.74 12.41 6.81
C VAL A 59 -17.44 11.97 7.46
N ASP A 60 -16.94 12.76 8.40
CA ASP A 60 -15.86 12.34 9.28
C ASP A 60 -16.43 11.53 10.44
N VAL A 61 -15.81 10.39 10.73
CA VAL A 61 -16.31 9.42 11.71
C VAL A 61 -15.19 9.00 12.66
N ASP A 62 -15.54 8.78 13.92
CA ASP A 62 -14.61 8.16 14.85
C ASP A 62 -14.32 6.72 14.41
N LYS A 63 -13.04 6.46 14.14
CA LYS A 63 -12.56 5.15 13.66
C LYS A 63 -12.35 4.16 14.81
N SER A 64 -12.47 4.56 16.07
CA SER A 64 -12.25 3.72 17.26
C SER A 64 -13.14 2.47 17.25
N ALA A 65 -14.45 2.65 17.07
CA ALA A 65 -15.42 1.56 17.03
C ALA A 65 -15.16 0.56 15.89
N PHE A 66 -14.71 1.05 14.74
CA PHE A 66 -14.34 0.20 13.61
C PHE A 66 -13.09 -0.63 13.91
N LYS A 67 -12.06 -0.01 14.51
CA LYS A 67 -10.82 -0.70 14.91
C LYS A 67 -11.11 -1.81 15.93
N GLU A 68 -11.99 -1.55 16.90
CA GLU A 68 -12.39 -2.58 17.87
C GLU A 68 -13.16 -3.72 17.23
N ARG A 69 -14.09 -3.39 16.31
CA ARG A 69 -14.94 -4.39 15.66
C ARG A 69 -14.14 -5.38 14.80
N VAL A 70 -13.01 -4.97 14.25
CA VAL A 70 -12.14 -5.82 13.40
C VAL A 70 -11.09 -6.61 14.17
N LYS A 71 -10.93 -6.42 15.49
CA LYS A 71 -9.97 -7.19 16.31
C LYS A 71 -10.04 -8.72 16.11
N PRO A 72 -11.23 -9.36 15.98
CA PRO A 72 -11.29 -10.79 15.72
C PRO A 72 -10.55 -11.23 14.45
N LEU A 73 -10.47 -10.38 13.42
CA LEU A 73 -9.70 -10.68 12.20
C LEU A 73 -8.19 -10.70 12.47
N TYR A 74 -7.72 -9.91 13.43
CA TYR A 74 -6.31 -9.91 13.85
C TYR A 74 -5.98 -11.17 14.64
N ASP A 75 -6.90 -11.62 15.50
CA ASP A 75 -6.76 -12.85 16.26
C ASP A 75 -6.75 -14.07 15.33
N GLU A 76 -7.67 -14.13 14.37
CA GLU A 76 -7.69 -15.15 13.31
C GLU A 76 -6.39 -15.16 12.49
N PHE A 77 -5.89 -13.98 12.11
CA PHE A 77 -4.64 -13.85 11.38
C PHE A 77 -3.42 -14.32 12.20
N LYS A 78 -3.34 -13.95 13.48
CA LYS A 78 -2.28 -14.43 14.41
C LYS A 78 -2.32 -15.95 14.57
N ALA A 79 -3.51 -16.53 14.67
CA ALA A 79 -3.70 -17.96 14.88
C ALA A 79 -3.37 -18.82 13.65
N LYS A 80 -3.25 -18.22 12.46
CA LYS A 80 -3.01 -18.94 11.21
C LYS A 80 -1.68 -19.71 11.23
N ASP A 81 -0.60 -19.04 11.61
CA ASP A 81 0.74 -19.62 11.74
C ASP A 81 1.70 -18.64 12.45
N ALA A 82 2.87 -19.13 12.86
CA ALA A 82 3.88 -18.34 13.57
C ALA A 82 4.42 -17.14 12.75
N GLN A 83 4.46 -17.24 11.42
CA GLN A 83 4.93 -16.16 10.56
C GLN A 83 3.87 -15.05 10.47
N SER A 84 2.60 -15.40 10.40
CA SER A 84 1.47 -14.45 10.41
C SER A 84 1.43 -13.69 11.74
N ALA A 85 1.63 -14.36 12.88
CA ALA A 85 1.76 -13.70 14.18
C ALA A 85 2.91 -12.69 14.21
N LYS A 86 4.10 -13.11 13.77
CA LYS A 86 5.29 -12.24 13.69
C LYS A 86 5.08 -11.03 12.77
N ASN A 87 4.45 -11.24 11.62
CA ASN A 87 4.17 -10.16 10.66
C ASN A 87 3.20 -9.13 11.24
N LEU A 88 2.17 -9.56 11.96
CA LEU A 88 1.22 -8.64 12.55
C LEU A 88 1.85 -7.83 13.70
N GLU A 89 2.68 -8.44 14.54
CA GLU A 89 3.44 -7.71 15.57
C GLU A 89 4.35 -6.63 14.97
N LEU A 90 5.05 -6.94 13.86
CA LEU A 90 5.87 -5.96 13.17
C LEU A 90 5.05 -4.76 12.69
N VAL A 91 3.91 -5.02 12.03
CA VAL A 91 3.03 -3.96 11.50
C VAL A 91 2.40 -3.13 12.62
N GLU A 92 2.03 -3.74 13.75
CA GLU A 92 1.48 -3.04 14.92
C GLU A 92 2.52 -2.16 15.63
N SER A 93 3.82 -2.45 15.46
CA SER A 93 4.93 -1.72 16.08
C SER A 93 5.52 -0.58 15.23
N MET A 94 5.10 -0.46 13.97
CA MET A 94 5.50 0.61 13.04
C MET A 94 4.72 1.90 13.29
#